data_AF-A0AAD5VQP4-F1
#
_entry.id   AF-A0AAD5VQP4-F1
#
_cell.length_a   1.000
_cell.length_b   1.000
_cell.length_c   1.000
_cell.angle_alpha   90.00
_cell.angle_beta   90.00
_cell.angle_gamma   90.00
#
_symmetry.space_group_name_H-M   'P 1'
#
loop_
_entity.id
_entity.type
_entity.pdbx_description
1 polymer ?
#
loop_
_entity_poly.entity_id
_entity_poly.type
_entity_poly.pdbx_seq_one_letter_code
_entity_poly.pdbx_strand_id
1 'polypeptide(L)'
;MEGLPANVVPMPMSKTTIQCVMSDGSTFSISRKQVQILPNFALTDYASQGKTREHNVIDFAKCKNHQSYYTCLSRGKTAEGTVVLGSFDPKPVTKGIQGWLRQEFRALHALDEVTKWIFEGRTPISFSGLTRRDFLNHFYSSTDAPNIDQSWHTELRCRAGEDPIRDQEFIDKSTTDAMRETLNADSSRANHLGKSSKKRKIQHLGDTPLLQRLPPPTGIQWDRQNPSCAYDAVFTIICNSRAQDTNAWRAWETSMHPCSPILRNFVSGLNTEAGLELLRDTIRSQLRQHDATEFPDGELGTNMYALIDVLCTKLDFCTLTSRCSLCSSQLGSSVSPLHISDLMLPTINFDYDRAGNTSIADVFSLRTPNGNGANRLCQMCYSRGGRVSNFTPVASSPSRPAFIWIGIHEQPISVSRDFWIDGVPYELRGLVYEGDHHFVARFLS
;
A
#
# COMPACT_ATOMS: atom_id res chain seq x y z
N MET A 1 8.11 -35.32 14.03
CA MET A 1 9.28 -34.52 14.44
C MET A 1 9.51 -34.80 15.91
N GLU A 2 10.64 -35.38 16.26
CA GLU A 2 10.96 -35.74 17.64
C GLU A 2 11.41 -34.49 18.41
N GLY A 3 11.01 -34.37 19.68
CA GLY A 3 11.47 -33.30 20.58
C GLY A 3 10.62 -32.02 20.64
N LEU A 4 9.48 -31.94 19.93
CA LEU A 4 8.53 -30.82 20.10
C LEU A 4 7.46 -31.15 21.16
N PRO A 5 7.03 -30.16 21.96
CA PRO A 5 5.90 -30.33 22.88
C PRO A 5 4.61 -30.70 22.13
N ALA A 6 3.68 -31.36 22.82
CA ALA A 6 2.36 -31.66 22.27
C ALA A 6 1.66 -30.38 21.77
N ASN A 7 0.99 -30.46 20.62
CA ASN A 7 0.29 -29.35 19.95
C ASN A 7 1.18 -28.20 19.40
N VAL A 8 2.50 -28.38 19.32
CA VAL A 8 3.37 -27.43 18.62
C VAL A 8 3.46 -27.78 17.14
N VAL A 9 2.92 -26.91 16.29
CA VAL A 9 3.01 -27.02 14.83
C VAL A 9 4.15 -26.11 14.33
N PRO A 10 5.24 -26.65 13.78
CA PRO A 10 6.31 -25.85 13.21
C PRO A 10 5.82 -25.18 11.92
N MET A 11 6.01 -23.87 11.82
CA MET A 11 5.63 -23.07 10.64
C MET A 11 6.88 -22.63 9.89
N PRO A 12 7.36 -23.41 8.90
CA PRO A 12 8.59 -23.08 8.19
C PRO A 12 8.39 -21.86 7.29
N MET A 13 9.47 -21.08 7.11
CA MET A 13 9.50 -20.00 6.13
C MET A 13 9.43 -20.56 4.72
N SER A 14 8.54 -20.00 3.91
CA SER A 14 8.46 -20.28 2.47
C SER A 14 9.21 -19.20 1.69
N LYS A 15 9.90 -19.61 0.61
CA LYS A 15 10.55 -18.70 -0.34
C LYS A 15 9.71 -18.65 -1.62
N THR A 16 9.32 -17.45 -2.03
CA THR A 16 8.63 -17.20 -3.30
C THR A 16 9.43 -16.18 -4.09
N THR A 17 9.76 -16.50 -5.34
CA THR A 17 10.47 -15.59 -6.24
C THR A 17 9.55 -15.21 -7.39
N ILE A 18 9.43 -13.91 -7.66
CA ILE A 18 8.71 -13.37 -8.81
C ILE A 18 9.71 -12.68 -9.75
N GLN A 19 9.51 -12.82 -11.05
CA GLN A 19 10.23 -12.01 -12.04
C GLN A 19 9.40 -10.79 -12.38
N CYS A 20 10.02 -9.63 -12.29
CA CYS A 20 9.43 -8.35 -12.65
C CYS A 20 10.06 -7.90 -13.97
N VAL A 21 9.21 -7.50 -14.91
CA VAL A 21 9.62 -6.91 -16.19
C VAL A 21 9.47 -5.40 -16.06
N MET A 22 10.54 -4.66 -16.29
CA MET A 22 10.57 -3.20 -16.28
C MET A 22 10.07 -2.64 -17.61
N SER A 23 9.72 -1.35 -17.60
CA SER A 23 9.26 -0.61 -18.79
C SER A 23 10.30 -0.55 -19.91
N ASP A 24 11.58 -0.73 -19.59
CA ASP A 24 12.69 -0.81 -20.55
C ASP A 24 12.94 -2.23 -21.09
N GLY A 25 12.10 -3.20 -20.69
CA GLY A 25 12.20 -4.61 -21.06
C GLY A 25 13.23 -5.40 -20.24
N SER A 26 13.96 -4.77 -19.33
CA SER A 26 14.85 -5.47 -18.40
C SER A 26 14.05 -6.30 -17.40
N THR A 27 14.60 -7.42 -16.95
CA THR A 27 13.96 -8.29 -15.97
C THR A 27 14.81 -8.41 -14.71
N PHE A 28 14.16 -8.35 -13.56
CA PHE A 28 14.81 -8.58 -12.27
C PHE A 28 13.94 -9.47 -11.39
N SER A 29 14.58 -10.23 -10.51
CA SER A 29 13.89 -11.19 -9.65
C SER A 29 13.74 -10.64 -8.23
N ILE A 30 12.53 -10.61 -7.71
CA ILE A 30 12.24 -10.29 -6.30
C ILE A 30 11.96 -11.59 -5.57
N SER A 31 12.69 -11.86 -4.49
CA SER A 31 12.49 -13.04 -3.66
C SER A 31 11.98 -12.65 -2.27
N ARG A 32 10.81 -13.15 -1.88
CA ARG A 32 10.25 -13.05 -0.53
C ARG A 32 10.50 -14.34 0.23
N LYS A 33 11.06 -14.28 1.44
CA LYS A 33 11.14 -15.41 2.38
C LYS A 33 10.38 -15.03 3.65
N GLN A 34 9.26 -15.71 3.91
CA GLN A 34 8.37 -15.36 5.02
C GLN A 34 7.64 -16.61 5.53
N VAL A 35 7.31 -16.61 6.83
CA VAL A 35 6.33 -17.57 7.36
C VAL A 35 4.95 -17.19 6.82
N GLN A 36 4.18 -18.15 6.32
CA GLN A 36 2.90 -17.92 5.64
C GLN A 36 1.77 -17.64 6.65
N ILE A 37 1.93 -16.58 7.42
CA ILE A 37 0.98 -16.11 8.43
C ILE A 37 0.73 -14.63 8.17
N LEU A 38 -0.53 -14.24 8.29
CA LEU A 38 -0.97 -12.86 8.26
C LEU A 38 -1.88 -12.61 9.47
N PRO A 39 -1.77 -11.45 10.13
CA PRO A 39 -2.75 -11.05 11.14
C PRO A 39 -4.15 -11.02 10.52
N ASN A 40 -5.13 -11.58 11.23
CA ASN A 40 -6.51 -11.73 10.77
C ASN A 40 -7.46 -10.75 11.47
N PHE A 41 -7.07 -9.48 11.57
CA PHE A 41 -7.92 -8.43 12.15
C PHE A 41 -8.98 -7.96 11.15
N ALA A 42 -8.56 -7.78 9.89
CA ALA A 42 -9.41 -7.43 8.77
C ALA A 42 -9.02 -8.28 7.57
N LEU A 43 -10.01 -8.62 6.75
CA LEU A 43 -9.83 -9.33 5.50
C LEU A 43 -10.47 -8.50 4.39
N THR A 44 -9.81 -8.45 3.24
CA THR A 44 -10.47 -8.00 2.02
C THR A 44 -11.60 -8.96 1.66
N ASP A 45 -12.55 -8.50 0.85
CA ASP A 45 -13.60 -9.34 0.28
C ASP A 45 -13.01 -10.59 -0.39
N TYR A 46 -11.95 -10.44 -1.20
CA TYR A 46 -11.21 -11.56 -1.81
C TYR A 46 -10.62 -12.52 -0.76
N ALA A 47 -9.92 -12.00 0.25
CA ALA A 47 -9.27 -12.82 1.26
C ALA A 47 -10.30 -13.50 2.19
N SER A 48 -11.49 -12.93 2.34
CA SER A 48 -12.60 -13.50 3.11
C SER A 48 -13.31 -14.65 2.39
N GLN A 49 -13.10 -14.82 1.08
CA GLN A 49 -13.81 -15.83 0.29
C GLN A 49 -13.65 -17.23 0.87
N GLY A 50 -14.78 -17.94 1.02
CA GLY A 50 -14.84 -19.30 1.56
C GLY A 50 -14.72 -19.40 3.09
N LYS A 51 -14.68 -18.27 3.82
CA LYS A 51 -14.59 -18.25 5.29
C LYS A 51 -15.96 -17.93 5.90
N THR A 52 -16.46 -18.82 6.76
CA THR A 52 -17.66 -18.54 7.56
C THR A 52 -17.25 -17.85 8.86
N ARG A 53 -17.96 -16.80 9.25
CA ARG A 53 -17.71 -15.98 10.44
C ARG A 53 -18.97 -15.91 11.29
N GLU A 54 -18.82 -16.17 12.58
CA GLU A 54 -19.90 -16.03 13.56
C GLU A 54 -20.26 -14.56 13.77
N HIS A 55 -19.25 -13.72 13.99
CA HIS A 55 -19.37 -12.27 14.01
C HIS A 55 -18.74 -11.69 12.74
N ASN A 56 -19.58 -11.12 11.87
CA ASN A 56 -19.21 -10.62 10.56
C ASN A 56 -19.35 -9.10 10.52
N VAL A 57 -18.29 -8.41 10.92
CA VAL A 57 -18.17 -6.96 10.81
C VAL A 57 -17.67 -6.61 9.41
N ILE A 58 -18.41 -5.75 8.71
CA ILE A 58 -18.17 -5.41 7.30
C ILE A 58 -18.10 -3.89 7.14
N ASP A 59 -17.12 -3.42 6.37
CA ASP A 59 -17.08 -2.04 5.86
C ASP A 59 -17.18 -2.07 4.32
N PHE A 60 -18.18 -1.38 3.77
CA PHE A 60 -18.43 -1.31 2.33
C PHE A 60 -17.75 -0.12 1.63
N ALA A 61 -17.03 0.75 2.33
CA ALA A 61 -16.50 2.00 1.77
C ALA A 61 -15.66 1.83 0.49
N LYS A 62 -15.01 0.66 0.32
CA LYS A 62 -14.20 0.33 -0.86
C LYS A 62 -14.80 -0.79 -1.74
N CYS A 63 -15.98 -1.31 -1.39
CA CYS A 63 -16.66 -2.31 -2.20
C CYS A 63 -17.35 -1.65 -3.40
N LYS A 64 -16.95 -2.01 -4.62
CA LYS A 64 -17.40 -1.33 -5.85
C LYS A 64 -18.53 -2.04 -6.58
N ASN A 65 -18.67 -3.35 -6.39
CA ASN A 65 -19.55 -4.18 -7.22
C ASN A 65 -20.39 -5.16 -6.39
N HIS A 66 -21.39 -5.75 -7.05
CA HIS A 66 -22.28 -6.76 -6.47
C HIS A 66 -21.53 -7.94 -5.83
N GLN A 67 -20.47 -8.42 -6.48
CA GLN A 67 -19.72 -9.60 -6.02
C GLN A 67 -18.99 -9.32 -4.70
N SER A 68 -18.39 -8.15 -4.55
CA SER A 68 -17.77 -7.71 -3.29
C SER A 68 -18.80 -7.66 -2.16
N TYR A 69 -19.96 -7.04 -2.39
CA TYR A 69 -21.04 -6.96 -1.41
C TYR A 69 -21.53 -8.35 -1.01
N TYR A 70 -21.84 -9.19 -2.00
CA TYR A 70 -22.28 -10.56 -1.78
C TYR A 70 -21.24 -11.37 -1.02
N THR A 71 -19.96 -11.26 -1.40
CA THR A 71 -18.88 -12.00 -0.75
C THR A 71 -18.77 -11.62 0.71
N CYS A 72 -18.78 -10.32 1.05
CA CYS A 72 -18.73 -9.85 2.43
C CYS A 72 -19.94 -10.32 3.25
N LEU A 73 -21.16 -10.11 2.74
CA LEU A 73 -22.40 -10.46 3.45
C LEU A 73 -22.52 -11.98 3.68
N SER A 74 -22.19 -12.78 2.66
CA SER A 74 -22.28 -14.24 2.72
C SER A 74 -21.20 -14.91 3.57
N ARG A 75 -20.37 -14.15 4.30
CA ARG A 75 -19.47 -14.71 5.34
C ARG A 75 -20.16 -14.81 6.69
N GLY A 76 -21.21 -14.02 6.92
CA GLY A 76 -21.97 -14.06 8.17
C GLY A 76 -22.80 -15.33 8.26
N LYS A 77 -22.75 -15.99 9.42
CA LYS A 77 -23.61 -17.15 9.71
C LYS A 77 -25.07 -16.76 9.94
N THR A 78 -25.30 -15.58 10.54
CA THR A 78 -26.63 -15.05 10.85
C THR A 78 -26.69 -13.54 10.59
N ALA A 79 -27.92 -13.02 10.40
CA ALA A 79 -28.14 -11.58 10.26
C ALA A 79 -27.79 -10.82 11.55
N GLU A 80 -28.14 -11.37 12.71
CA GLU A 80 -27.81 -10.79 14.03
C GLU A 80 -26.30 -10.70 14.27
N GLY A 81 -25.53 -11.69 13.79
CA GLY A 81 -24.07 -11.67 13.87
C GLY A 81 -23.40 -10.76 12.84
N THR A 82 -24.16 -10.10 11.95
CA THR A 82 -23.60 -9.26 10.88
C THR A 82 -23.77 -7.79 11.21
N VAL A 83 -22.64 -7.07 11.25
CA VAL A 83 -22.60 -5.63 11.55
C VAL A 83 -22.03 -4.90 10.34
N VAL A 84 -22.76 -3.90 9.84
CA VAL A 84 -22.30 -3.04 8.74
C VAL A 84 -21.80 -1.73 9.35
N LEU A 85 -20.53 -1.42 9.10
CA LEU A 85 -19.90 -0.17 9.49
C LEU A 85 -20.09 0.88 8.40
N GLY A 86 -20.36 2.13 8.82
CA GLY A 86 -20.48 3.27 7.91
C GLY A 86 -21.76 3.28 7.06
N SER A 87 -21.69 3.98 5.93
CA SER A 87 -22.82 4.13 5.02
C SER A 87 -23.00 2.93 4.10
N PHE A 88 -24.23 2.44 3.97
CA PHE A 88 -24.60 1.38 3.03
C PHE A 88 -25.23 1.97 1.76
N ASP A 89 -24.60 1.75 0.60
CA ASP A 89 -25.24 2.00 -0.69
C ASP A 89 -25.94 0.70 -1.15
N PRO A 90 -27.27 0.68 -1.29
CA PRO A 90 -27.99 -0.50 -1.77
C PRO A 90 -27.78 -0.76 -3.27
N LYS A 91 -27.34 0.24 -4.04
CA LYS A 91 -27.26 0.15 -5.52
C LYS A 91 -26.42 -1.03 -6.03
N PRO A 92 -25.24 -1.36 -5.48
CA PRO A 92 -24.46 -2.50 -5.94
C PRO A 92 -25.19 -3.84 -5.77
N VAL A 93 -26.11 -3.95 -4.81
CA VAL A 93 -26.91 -5.15 -4.59
C VAL A 93 -28.16 -5.17 -5.46
N THR A 94 -28.80 -4.01 -5.69
CA THR A 94 -30.10 -3.93 -6.40
C THR A 94 -30.00 -3.77 -7.92
N LYS A 95 -28.82 -3.48 -8.48
CA LYS A 95 -28.60 -3.33 -9.93
C LYS A 95 -28.66 -4.62 -10.74
N GLY A 96 -28.87 -5.77 -10.10
CA GLY A 96 -28.84 -7.09 -10.72
C GLY A 96 -27.42 -7.61 -10.98
N ILE A 97 -27.34 -8.85 -11.45
CA ILE A 97 -26.08 -9.53 -11.75
C ILE A 97 -25.54 -9.16 -13.15
N GLN A 98 -24.21 -9.22 -13.30
CA GLN A 98 -23.52 -8.87 -14.54
C GLN A 98 -23.94 -9.78 -15.71
N GLY A 99 -23.89 -9.27 -16.95
CA GLY A 99 -24.37 -9.97 -18.15
C GLY A 99 -23.74 -11.35 -18.38
N TRP A 100 -22.42 -11.45 -18.30
CA TRP A 100 -21.71 -12.73 -18.43
C TRP A 100 -22.09 -13.72 -17.31
N LEU A 101 -22.33 -13.24 -16.09
CA LEU A 101 -22.74 -14.10 -14.96
C LEU A 101 -24.18 -14.59 -15.14
N ARG A 102 -25.08 -13.75 -15.71
CA ARG A 102 -26.42 -14.19 -16.13
C ARG A 102 -26.31 -15.33 -17.13
N GLN A 103 -25.46 -15.19 -18.15
CA GLN A 103 -25.24 -16.20 -19.19
C GLN A 103 -24.68 -17.50 -18.61
N GLU A 104 -23.77 -17.42 -17.64
CA GLU A 104 -23.26 -18.61 -16.95
C GLU A 104 -24.37 -19.35 -16.20
N PHE A 105 -25.24 -18.65 -15.47
CA PHE A 105 -26.40 -19.26 -14.81
C PHE A 105 -27.38 -19.90 -15.81
N ARG A 106 -27.62 -19.26 -16.95
CA ARG A 106 -28.45 -19.82 -18.04
C ARG A 106 -27.84 -21.10 -18.60
N ALA A 107 -26.54 -21.09 -18.85
CA ALA A 107 -25.80 -22.25 -19.34
C ALA A 107 -25.85 -23.42 -18.36
N LEU A 108 -25.64 -23.16 -17.06
CA LEU A 108 -25.75 -24.17 -16.02
C LEU A 108 -27.16 -24.75 -15.92
N HIS A 109 -28.21 -23.93 -16.04
CA HIS A 109 -29.58 -24.41 -16.04
C HIS A 109 -29.90 -25.27 -17.28
N ALA A 110 -29.42 -24.88 -18.47
CA ALA A 110 -29.58 -25.69 -19.67
C ALA A 110 -28.92 -27.07 -19.53
N LEU A 111 -27.73 -27.11 -18.92
CA LEU A 111 -27.02 -28.35 -18.61
C LEU A 111 -27.76 -29.21 -17.58
N ASP A 112 -28.34 -28.60 -16.55
CA ASP A 112 -29.12 -29.30 -15.51
C ASP A 112 -30.37 -29.96 -16.08
N GLU A 113 -31.13 -29.23 -16.91
CA GLU A 113 -32.35 -29.77 -17.56
C GLU A 113 -32.04 -30.94 -18.48
N VAL A 114 -30.97 -30.85 -19.29
CA VAL A 114 -30.57 -31.99 -20.14
C VAL A 114 -30.10 -33.16 -19.30
N THR A 115 -29.35 -32.92 -18.22
CA THR A 115 -28.92 -33.99 -17.29
C THR A 115 -30.14 -34.71 -16.72
N LYS A 116 -31.17 -33.96 -16.34
CA LYS A 116 -32.45 -34.50 -15.88
C LYS A 116 -33.17 -35.32 -16.97
N TRP A 117 -33.21 -34.87 -18.23
CA TRP A 117 -33.87 -35.64 -19.29
C TRP A 117 -33.12 -36.92 -19.67
N ILE A 118 -31.79 -36.88 -19.66
CA ILE A 118 -30.96 -38.08 -19.84
C ILE A 118 -31.33 -39.09 -18.75
N PHE A 119 -31.39 -38.64 -17.49
CA PHE A 119 -31.78 -39.47 -16.36
C PHE A 119 -33.21 -40.02 -16.48
N GLU A 120 -34.16 -39.21 -16.94
CA GLU A 120 -35.55 -39.60 -17.17
C GLU A 120 -35.76 -40.44 -18.45
N GLY A 121 -34.70 -40.71 -19.24
CA GLY A 121 -34.77 -41.45 -20.50
C GLY A 121 -35.50 -40.70 -21.63
N ARG A 122 -35.62 -39.36 -21.52
CA ARG A 122 -36.37 -38.49 -22.42
C ARG A 122 -35.53 -37.81 -23.49
N THR A 123 -34.26 -38.18 -23.66
CA THR A 123 -33.32 -37.47 -24.55
C THR A 123 -33.86 -37.28 -25.97
N PRO A 124 -34.20 -36.04 -26.38
CA PRO A 124 -34.64 -35.76 -27.74
C PRO A 124 -33.45 -35.53 -28.69
N ILE A 125 -32.23 -35.39 -28.16
CA ILE A 125 -31.12 -34.74 -28.85
C ILE A 125 -29.91 -35.68 -28.92
N SER A 126 -29.60 -36.16 -30.13
CA SER A 126 -28.29 -36.75 -30.44
C SER A 126 -27.26 -35.64 -30.50
N PHE A 127 -26.58 -35.39 -29.38
CA PHE A 127 -25.56 -34.34 -29.32
C PHE A 127 -24.22 -34.82 -29.91
N SER A 128 -23.68 -34.05 -30.87
CA SER A 128 -22.33 -34.22 -31.40
C SER A 128 -21.51 -32.94 -31.17
N GLY A 129 -20.73 -32.90 -30.10
CA GLY A 129 -19.83 -31.79 -29.81
C GLY A 129 -18.91 -32.11 -28.63
N LEU A 130 -17.73 -31.49 -28.60
CA LEU A 130 -16.71 -31.74 -27.57
C LEU A 130 -16.70 -30.65 -26.49
N THR A 131 -17.33 -29.49 -26.76
CA THR A 131 -17.25 -28.33 -25.87
C THR A 131 -18.63 -27.90 -25.36
N ARG A 132 -18.62 -27.21 -24.21
CA ARG A 132 -19.80 -26.53 -23.65
C ARG A 132 -20.45 -25.58 -24.66
N ARG A 133 -19.65 -24.91 -25.49
CA ARG A 133 -20.16 -23.96 -26.49
C ARG A 133 -20.93 -24.68 -27.60
N ASP A 134 -20.39 -25.79 -28.09
CA ASP A 134 -21.07 -26.62 -29.10
C ASP A 134 -22.42 -27.12 -28.56
N PHE A 135 -22.44 -27.51 -27.28
CA PHE A 135 -23.65 -27.92 -26.58
C PHE A 135 -24.69 -26.82 -26.51
N LEU A 136 -24.33 -25.63 -25.99
CA LEU A 136 -25.27 -24.53 -25.87
C LEU A 136 -25.79 -24.09 -27.25
N ASN A 137 -24.93 -24.03 -28.26
CA ASN A 137 -25.34 -23.76 -29.63
C ASN A 137 -26.39 -24.76 -30.12
N HIS A 138 -26.11 -26.06 -29.99
CA HIS A 138 -27.03 -27.11 -30.42
C HIS A 138 -28.34 -27.09 -29.62
N PHE A 139 -28.26 -26.84 -28.31
CA PHE A 139 -29.41 -26.78 -27.41
C PHE A 139 -30.35 -25.64 -27.81
N TYR A 140 -29.84 -24.40 -27.92
CA TYR A 140 -30.68 -23.25 -28.28
C TYR A 140 -31.06 -23.20 -29.77
N SER A 141 -30.36 -23.91 -30.66
CA SER A 141 -30.73 -24.00 -32.09
C SER A 141 -31.72 -25.12 -32.42
N SER A 142 -31.93 -26.07 -31.50
CA SER A 142 -32.86 -27.18 -31.73
C SER A 142 -34.31 -26.72 -31.56
N THR A 143 -35.16 -26.99 -32.54
CA THR A 143 -36.62 -26.75 -32.46
C THR A 143 -37.31 -27.60 -31.39
N ASP A 144 -36.68 -28.68 -30.94
CA ASP A 144 -37.18 -29.59 -29.92
C ASP A 144 -36.73 -29.20 -28.50
N ALA A 145 -35.92 -28.14 -28.37
CA ALA A 145 -35.54 -27.62 -27.07
C ALA A 145 -36.74 -26.92 -26.42
N PRO A 146 -37.21 -27.39 -25.25
CA PRO A 146 -38.30 -26.74 -24.55
C PRO A 146 -37.91 -25.32 -24.14
N ASN A 147 -38.91 -24.45 -24.09
CA ASN A 147 -38.77 -23.06 -23.66
C ASN A 147 -38.50 -23.00 -22.13
N ILE A 148 -37.26 -23.28 -21.75
CA ILE A 148 -36.80 -23.28 -20.36
C ILE A 148 -36.71 -21.86 -19.78
N ASP A 149 -36.79 -20.82 -20.60
CA ASP A 149 -36.78 -19.43 -20.12
C ASP A 149 -37.93 -19.14 -19.16
N GLN A 150 -39.06 -19.86 -19.27
CA GLN A 150 -40.20 -19.68 -18.38
C GLN A 150 -39.94 -20.22 -16.97
N SER A 151 -39.11 -21.25 -16.82
CA SER A 151 -38.74 -21.79 -15.49
C SER A 151 -37.68 -20.94 -14.79
N TRP A 152 -36.99 -20.04 -15.51
CA TRP A 152 -35.99 -19.17 -14.92
C TRP A 152 -36.59 -18.09 -14.03
N HIS A 153 -35.81 -17.70 -13.01
CA HIS A 153 -36.04 -16.48 -12.27
C HIS A 153 -36.15 -15.28 -13.23
N THR A 154 -37.05 -14.34 -12.95
CA THR A 154 -37.39 -13.23 -13.87
C THR A 154 -36.16 -12.46 -14.36
N GLU A 155 -35.17 -12.24 -13.49
CA GLU A 155 -33.91 -11.56 -13.82
C GLU A 155 -32.97 -12.36 -14.73
N LEU A 156 -33.12 -13.69 -14.81
CA LEU A 156 -32.34 -14.55 -15.70
C LEU A 156 -32.99 -14.71 -17.07
N ARG A 157 -34.27 -14.38 -17.24
CA ARG A 157 -34.96 -14.45 -18.54
C ARG A 157 -34.27 -13.64 -19.62
N CYS A 158 -34.25 -14.16 -20.85
CA CYS A 158 -33.74 -13.43 -21.99
C CYS A 158 -34.58 -12.17 -22.21
N ARG A 159 -33.93 -11.03 -22.32
CA ARG A 159 -34.59 -9.78 -22.73
C ARG A 159 -34.81 -9.82 -24.24
N ALA A 160 -35.77 -9.03 -24.73
CA ALA A 160 -36.04 -8.95 -26.17
C ALA A 160 -34.75 -8.56 -26.94
N GLY A 161 -34.34 -9.40 -27.90
CA GLY A 161 -33.11 -9.21 -28.69
C GLY A 161 -31.81 -9.57 -27.97
N GLU A 162 -31.86 -10.13 -26.76
CA GLU A 162 -30.70 -10.63 -26.03
C GLU A 162 -30.34 -12.04 -26.53
N ASP A 163 -29.08 -12.24 -26.92
CA ASP A 163 -28.56 -13.56 -27.30
C ASP A 163 -28.24 -14.38 -26.02
N PRO A 164 -28.84 -15.58 -25.84
CA PRO A 164 -28.62 -16.41 -24.66
C PRO A 164 -27.21 -16.99 -24.56
N ILE A 165 -26.47 -17.04 -25.68
CA ILE A 165 -25.16 -17.71 -25.80
C ILE A 165 -24.02 -16.70 -25.85
N ARG A 166 -24.22 -15.54 -26.48
CA ARG A 166 -23.12 -14.62 -26.76
C ARG A 166 -22.62 -13.94 -25.50
N ASP A 167 -21.43 -14.35 -25.06
CA ASP A 167 -20.63 -13.68 -24.02
C ASP A 167 -20.68 -12.16 -24.22
N GLN A 168 -21.39 -11.43 -23.35
CA GLN A 168 -21.27 -9.98 -23.34
C GLN A 168 -19.85 -9.66 -22.87
N GLU A 169 -18.98 -9.29 -23.81
CA GLU A 169 -17.59 -8.96 -23.54
C GLU A 169 -17.48 -8.01 -22.34
N PHE A 170 -16.52 -8.33 -21.48
CA PHE A 170 -16.11 -7.52 -20.35
C PHE A 170 -15.55 -6.19 -20.87
N ILE A 171 -16.40 -5.17 -21.03
CA ILE A 171 -15.94 -3.79 -21.17
C ILE A 171 -15.76 -3.24 -19.76
N ASP A 172 -14.64 -3.59 -19.13
CA ASP A 172 -14.12 -2.77 -18.06
C ASP A 172 -13.51 -1.53 -18.70
N LYS A 173 -14.27 -0.43 -18.64
CA LYS A 173 -13.85 0.87 -19.16
C LYS A 173 -12.54 1.36 -18.52
N SER A 174 -12.10 0.77 -17.39
CA SER A 174 -10.82 1.13 -16.77
C SER A 174 -9.60 0.48 -17.43
N THR A 175 -9.77 -0.62 -18.18
CA THR A 175 -8.67 -1.33 -18.85
C THR A 175 -8.49 -0.91 -20.31
N THR A 176 -9.55 -0.45 -20.98
CA THR A 176 -9.49 -0.06 -22.40
C THR A 176 -8.74 1.25 -22.65
N ASP A 177 -8.75 2.18 -21.70
CA ASP A 177 -8.04 3.45 -21.83
C ASP A 177 -6.52 3.24 -21.63
N ALA A 178 -6.13 2.38 -20.68
CA ALA A 178 -4.73 2.01 -20.46
C ALA A 178 -4.12 1.22 -21.64
N MET A 179 -4.87 0.31 -22.28
CA MET A 179 -4.38 -0.46 -23.44
C MET A 179 -4.36 0.35 -24.74
N ARG A 180 -5.25 1.34 -24.92
CA ARG A 180 -5.21 2.24 -26.09
C ARG A 180 -4.00 3.17 -26.08
N GLU A 181 -3.54 3.59 -24.91
CA GLU A 181 -2.31 4.38 -24.79
C GLU A 181 -1.06 3.56 -25.08
N THR A 182 -1.03 2.26 -24.75
CA THR A 182 0.14 1.40 -25.05
C THR A 182 0.24 1.04 -26.53
N LEU A 183 -0.90 0.76 -27.19
CA LEU A 183 -0.91 0.35 -28.60
C LEU A 183 -0.60 1.50 -29.58
N ASN A 184 -0.92 2.75 -29.22
CA ASN A 184 -0.57 3.93 -30.02
C ASN A 184 0.90 4.35 -29.85
N ALA A 185 1.56 3.96 -28.75
CA ALA A 185 2.99 4.18 -28.56
C ALA A 185 3.84 3.18 -29.40
N ASP A 186 3.41 1.93 -29.49
CA ASP A 186 4.15 0.87 -30.19
C ASP A 186 4.06 0.92 -31.72
N SER A 187 3.01 1.54 -32.28
CA SER A 187 2.92 1.69 -33.75
C SER A 187 3.95 2.67 -34.34
N SER A 188 4.61 3.47 -33.49
CA SER A 188 5.61 4.46 -33.92
C SER A 188 7.07 3.96 -33.86
N ARG A 189 7.31 2.74 -33.37
CA ARG A 189 8.65 2.12 -33.28
C ARG A 189 8.86 0.87 -34.15
N ALA A 190 7.82 0.35 -34.79
CA ALA A 190 7.86 -0.91 -35.51
C ALA A 190 8.38 -0.86 -36.98
N ASN A 191 9.14 0.18 -37.37
CA ASN A 191 9.65 0.31 -38.75
C ASN A 191 11.16 0.06 -38.94
N HIS A 192 11.89 -0.37 -37.91
CA HIS A 192 13.26 -0.84 -38.09
C HIS A 192 13.52 -2.09 -37.26
N LEU A 193 13.44 -3.25 -37.91
CA LEU A 193 14.36 -4.41 -37.83
C LEU A 193 13.61 -5.71 -38.15
N GLY A 194 13.41 -5.95 -39.44
CA GLY A 194 13.28 -7.32 -39.93
C GLY A 194 14.64 -8.00 -39.90
N LYS A 195 14.74 -9.15 -39.21
CA LYS A 195 15.34 -10.40 -39.71
C LYS A 195 15.43 -11.45 -38.60
N SER A 196 14.90 -12.63 -38.95
CA SER A 196 15.05 -13.93 -38.30
C SER A 196 16.45 -14.21 -37.72
N SER A 197 16.52 -14.83 -36.53
CA SER A 197 17.47 -15.93 -36.23
C SER A 197 17.29 -16.58 -34.85
N LYS A 198 17.00 -17.90 -34.90
CA LYS A 198 17.53 -19.02 -34.10
C LYS A 198 17.52 -18.95 -32.56
N LYS A 199 16.75 -19.90 -31.98
CA LYS A 199 16.89 -20.40 -30.59
C LYS A 199 18.36 -20.63 -30.25
N ARG A 200 18.87 -19.92 -29.24
CA ARG A 200 20.22 -20.13 -28.69
C ARG A 200 20.13 -20.82 -27.33
N LYS A 201 20.90 -21.92 -27.22
CA LYS A 201 21.11 -22.75 -26.03
C LYS A 201 21.44 -21.91 -24.80
N ILE A 202 20.80 -22.23 -23.67
CA ILE A 202 21.13 -21.72 -22.34
C ILE A 202 22.56 -22.19 -22.02
N GLN A 203 23.49 -21.24 -21.93
CA GLN A 203 24.78 -21.45 -21.27
C GLN A 203 24.59 -21.17 -19.78
N HIS A 204 24.92 -22.15 -18.95
CA HIS A 204 25.18 -21.95 -17.53
C HIS A 204 26.26 -20.87 -17.39
N LEU A 205 25.87 -19.65 -17.00
CA LEU A 205 26.81 -18.67 -16.47
C LEU A 205 26.91 -18.92 -14.96
N GLY A 206 28.14 -19.19 -14.53
CA GLY A 206 28.49 -19.55 -13.17
C GLY A 206 28.26 -18.44 -12.15
N ASP A 207 28.18 -18.91 -10.90
CA ASP A 207 28.55 -18.25 -9.64
C ASP A 207 28.67 -16.73 -9.70
N THR A 208 27.52 -16.07 -9.55
CA THR A 208 27.49 -14.68 -9.08
C THR A 208 27.94 -14.69 -7.61
N PRO A 209 28.89 -13.85 -7.20
CA PRO A 209 29.44 -13.87 -5.85
C PRO A 209 28.31 -13.70 -4.83
N LEU A 210 28.33 -14.56 -3.82
CA LEU A 210 27.43 -14.52 -2.68
C LEU A 210 27.39 -13.10 -2.12
N LEU A 211 26.31 -12.36 -2.40
CA LEU A 211 25.92 -11.20 -1.60
C LEU A 211 25.93 -11.69 -0.15
N GLN A 212 26.86 -11.17 0.65
CA GLN A 212 26.92 -11.43 2.08
C GLN A 212 25.50 -11.21 2.63
N ARG A 213 24.86 -12.30 3.06
CA ARG A 213 23.55 -12.24 3.70
C ARG A 213 23.72 -11.41 4.96
N LEU A 214 23.31 -10.14 4.91
CA LEU A 214 23.14 -9.36 6.12
C LEU A 214 22.17 -10.12 7.05
N PRO A 215 22.40 -10.12 8.36
CA PRO A 215 21.50 -10.75 9.31
C PRO A 215 20.09 -10.18 9.15
N PRO A 216 19.04 -11.00 9.37
CA PRO A 216 17.67 -10.52 9.29
C PRO A 216 17.45 -9.36 10.27
N PRO A 217 16.60 -8.37 9.92
CA PRO A 217 16.36 -7.25 10.80
C PRO A 217 15.80 -7.74 12.14
N THR A 218 16.32 -7.19 13.22
CA THR A 218 15.92 -7.51 14.59
C THR A 218 14.79 -6.58 15.00
N GLY A 219 13.66 -7.14 15.43
CA GLY A 219 12.54 -6.38 15.95
C GLY A 219 12.47 -6.45 17.46
N ILE A 220 11.66 -5.58 18.06
CA ILE A 220 11.35 -5.61 19.48
C ILE A 220 10.12 -6.50 19.71
N GLN A 221 10.15 -7.32 20.76
CA GLN A 221 9.01 -8.14 21.14
C GLN A 221 7.86 -7.26 21.65
N TRP A 222 6.69 -7.45 21.04
CA TRP A 222 5.49 -6.70 21.38
C TRP A 222 4.84 -7.23 22.66
N ASP A 223 4.42 -6.30 23.52
CA ASP A 223 3.65 -6.59 24.74
C ASP A 223 2.16 -6.25 24.52
N ARG A 224 1.28 -7.20 24.84
CA ARG A 224 -0.17 -7.02 24.74
C ARG A 224 -0.77 -6.24 25.91
N GLN A 225 -0.11 -6.22 27.07
CA GLN A 225 -0.63 -5.56 28.29
C GLN A 225 -0.15 -4.11 28.40
N ASN A 226 1.03 -3.82 27.84
CA ASN A 226 1.58 -2.47 27.80
C ASN A 226 2.07 -2.12 26.37
N PRO A 227 1.15 -1.84 25.42
CA PRO A 227 1.50 -1.69 24.02
C PRO A 227 2.53 -0.57 23.81
N SER A 228 3.64 -0.93 23.15
CA SER A 228 4.79 -0.06 22.88
C SER A 228 4.91 0.37 21.42
N CYS A 229 3.90 0.11 20.59
CA CYS A 229 4.04 0.09 19.13
C CYS A 229 4.68 1.36 18.53
N ALA A 230 4.43 2.55 19.08
CA ALA A 230 5.09 3.79 18.66
C ALA A 230 6.62 3.74 18.85
N TYR A 231 7.06 3.35 20.05
CA TYR A 231 8.47 3.17 20.39
C TYR A 231 9.11 2.04 19.56
N ASP A 232 8.41 0.91 19.44
CA ASP A 232 8.90 -0.26 18.71
C ASP A 232 9.16 0.09 17.24
N ALA A 233 8.26 0.86 16.61
CA ALA A 233 8.38 1.27 15.22
C ALA A 233 9.63 2.13 14.98
N VAL A 234 9.86 3.13 15.83
CA VAL A 234 11.00 4.05 15.72
C VAL A 234 12.32 3.34 16.04
N PHE A 235 12.39 2.63 17.16
CA PHE A 235 13.60 1.97 17.62
C PHE A 235 14.02 0.79 16.75
N THR A 236 13.07 0.06 16.16
CA THR A 236 13.38 -0.98 15.18
C THR A 236 14.11 -0.40 13.97
N ILE A 237 13.68 0.75 13.43
CA ILE A 237 14.36 1.38 12.29
C ILE A 237 15.78 1.80 12.70
N ILE A 238 15.92 2.52 13.81
CA ILE A 238 17.21 2.99 14.34
C ILE A 238 18.19 1.84 14.56
N CYS A 239 17.76 0.79 15.27
CA CYS A 239 18.61 -0.35 15.60
C CYS A 239 19.11 -1.07 14.34
N ASN A 240 18.22 -1.31 13.37
CA ASN A 240 18.61 -2.00 12.15
C ASN A 240 19.46 -1.11 11.23
N SER A 241 19.18 0.19 11.15
CA SER A 241 20.04 1.14 10.43
C SER A 241 21.46 1.13 10.98
N ARG A 242 21.61 1.06 12.31
CA ARG A 242 22.92 0.99 12.98
C ARG A 242 23.64 -0.32 12.71
N ALA A 243 22.92 -1.44 12.73
CA ALA A 243 23.48 -2.75 12.46
C ALA A 243 24.03 -2.88 11.02
N GLN A 244 23.46 -2.13 10.07
CA GLN A 244 23.90 -2.15 8.68
C GLN A 244 25.13 -1.29 8.39
N ASP A 245 25.26 -0.12 9.03
CA ASP A 245 26.37 0.81 8.78
C ASP A 245 27.02 1.28 10.07
N THR A 246 27.71 0.36 10.74
CA THR A 246 28.37 0.66 12.03
C THR A 246 29.39 1.79 11.92
N ASN A 247 29.98 2.03 10.74
CA ASN A 247 30.99 3.08 10.56
C ASN A 247 30.37 4.47 10.48
N ALA A 248 29.30 4.65 9.69
CA ALA A 248 28.56 5.90 9.67
C ALA A 248 27.96 6.22 11.04
N TRP A 249 27.49 5.19 11.77
CA TRP A 249 26.95 5.36 13.11
C TRP A 249 28.01 5.69 14.16
N ARG A 250 29.22 5.14 14.09
CA ARG A 250 30.34 5.56 14.96
C ARG A 250 30.77 7.00 14.69
N ALA A 251 30.79 7.42 13.42
CA ALA A 251 31.04 8.81 13.06
C ALA A 251 29.94 9.73 13.62
N TRP A 252 28.69 9.29 13.61
CA TRP A 252 27.59 10.01 14.23
C TRP A 252 27.71 10.05 15.77
N GLU A 253 27.98 8.93 16.44
CA GLU A 253 28.12 8.86 17.90
C GLU A 253 29.21 9.80 18.42
N THR A 254 30.33 9.91 17.69
CA THR A 254 31.48 10.76 18.03
C THR A 254 31.29 12.24 17.66
N SER A 255 30.28 12.57 16.85
CA SER A 255 30.00 13.94 16.46
C SER A 255 29.20 14.72 17.52
N MET A 256 29.35 16.05 17.49
CA MET A 256 28.49 17.01 18.19
C MET A 256 27.14 17.21 17.47
N HIS A 257 26.58 16.17 16.85
CA HIS A 257 25.27 16.28 16.22
C HIS A 257 24.20 16.61 17.29
N PRO A 258 23.31 17.57 17.02
CA PRO A 258 22.21 17.87 17.92
C PRO A 258 21.23 16.71 17.81
N CYS A 259 21.17 15.91 18.86
CA CYS A 259 20.21 14.84 19.06
C CYS A 259 19.95 14.80 20.57
N SER A 260 18.79 14.32 20.97
CA SER A 260 18.47 14.31 22.39
C SER A 260 19.41 13.36 23.15
N PRO A 261 19.70 13.66 24.44
CA PRO A 261 20.37 12.71 25.32
C PRO A 261 19.67 11.35 25.36
N ILE A 262 18.35 11.33 25.18
CA ILE A 262 17.52 10.11 25.17
C ILE A 262 17.88 9.21 23.98
N LEU A 263 17.96 9.76 22.77
CA LEU A 263 18.37 9.01 21.59
C LEU A 263 19.82 8.52 21.71
N ARG A 264 20.72 9.34 22.27
CA ARG A 264 22.12 8.94 22.52
C ARG A 264 22.20 7.78 23.52
N ASN A 265 21.41 7.85 24.59
CA ASN A 265 21.32 6.76 25.58
C ASN A 265 20.83 5.47 24.94
N PHE A 266 19.78 5.52 24.10
CA PHE A 266 19.30 4.36 23.35
C PHE A 266 20.42 3.72 22.54
N VAL A 267 21.06 4.52 21.68
CA VAL A 267 22.09 4.03 20.75
C VAL A 267 23.32 3.49 21.50
N SER A 268 23.73 4.13 22.59
CA SER A 268 24.80 3.63 23.46
C SER A 268 24.44 2.30 24.11
N GLY A 269 23.17 2.13 24.51
CA GLY A 269 22.63 0.90 25.08
C GLY A 269 22.65 -0.27 24.11
N LEU A 270 22.57 -0.03 22.80
CA LEU A 270 22.69 -1.07 21.77
C LEU A 270 24.08 -1.75 21.74
N ASN A 271 25.08 -1.21 22.44
CA ASN A 271 26.40 -1.85 22.62
C ASN A 271 26.46 -2.78 23.83
N THR A 272 25.43 -2.78 24.67
CA THR A 272 25.37 -3.61 25.87
C THR A 272 24.69 -4.94 25.58
N GLU A 273 24.87 -5.95 26.44
CA GLU A 273 24.11 -7.21 26.36
C GLU A 273 22.63 -7.05 26.78
N ALA A 274 22.18 -5.83 27.07
CA ALA A 274 20.78 -5.56 27.39
C ALA A 274 19.89 -5.83 26.17
N GLY A 275 18.78 -6.54 26.39
CA GLY A 275 17.75 -6.74 25.36
C GLY A 275 17.12 -5.41 24.92
N LEU A 276 16.65 -5.36 23.67
CA LEU A 276 16.04 -4.17 23.09
C LEU A 276 14.79 -3.72 23.86
N GLU A 277 14.06 -4.68 24.44
CA GLU A 277 12.88 -4.47 25.29
C GLU A 277 13.25 -3.68 26.54
N LEU A 278 14.36 -4.02 27.20
CA LEU A 278 14.82 -3.33 28.41
C LEU A 278 15.25 -1.90 28.10
N LEU A 279 15.95 -1.69 26.98
CA LEU A 279 16.35 -0.35 26.53
C LEU A 279 15.13 0.51 26.21
N ARG A 280 14.17 -0.04 25.46
CA ARG A 280 12.89 0.61 25.17
C ARG A 280 12.16 0.98 26.44
N ASP A 281 11.97 0.04 27.37
CA ASP A 281 11.18 0.24 28.59
C ASP A 281 11.85 1.24 29.54
N THR A 282 13.18 1.27 29.56
CA THR A 282 13.95 2.31 30.27
C THR A 282 13.63 3.70 29.71
N ILE A 283 13.61 3.85 28.40
CA ILE A 283 13.31 5.15 27.75
C ILE A 283 11.84 5.52 27.93
N ARG A 284 10.92 4.57 27.80
CA ARG A 284 9.49 4.79 28.07
C ARG A 284 9.28 5.34 29.49
N SER A 285 9.94 4.72 30.48
CA SER A 285 9.91 5.18 31.86
C SER A 285 10.48 6.60 32.03
N GLN A 286 11.61 6.91 31.38
CA GLN A 286 12.21 8.25 31.40
C GLN A 286 11.28 9.31 30.80
N LEU A 287 10.68 9.02 29.65
CA LEU A 287 9.76 9.93 28.96
C LEU A 287 8.48 10.16 29.75
N ARG A 288 7.92 9.11 30.35
CA ARG A 288 6.75 9.20 31.21
C ARG A 288 7.02 10.01 32.49
N GLN A 289 8.21 9.87 33.09
CA GLN A 289 8.60 10.69 34.23
C GLN A 289 8.70 12.18 33.88
N HIS A 290 9.06 12.49 32.63
CA HIS A 290 9.10 13.85 32.14
C HIS A 290 7.70 14.40 31.82
N ASP A 291 6.87 13.62 31.10
CA ASP A 291 5.50 13.99 30.76
C ASP A 291 4.62 12.75 30.61
N ALA A 292 3.90 12.40 31.68
CA ALA A 292 3.01 11.24 31.68
C ALA A 292 1.73 11.45 30.85
N THR A 293 1.41 12.69 30.48
CA THR A 293 0.23 13.00 29.66
C THR A 293 0.51 12.79 28.18
N GLU A 294 1.69 13.22 27.72
CA GLU A 294 2.13 13.02 26.33
C GLU A 294 2.66 11.59 26.09
N PHE A 295 3.24 10.96 27.13
CA PHE A 295 3.80 9.61 27.08
C PHE A 295 3.13 8.66 28.11
N PRO A 296 1.85 8.29 27.88
CA PRO A 296 1.13 7.40 28.77
C PRO A 296 1.59 5.93 28.63
N ASP A 297 1.28 5.12 29.64
CA ASP A 297 1.39 3.65 29.60
C ASP A 297 0.02 3.01 29.35
N GLY A 298 0.03 1.72 28.98
CA GLY A 298 -1.19 0.93 28.79
C GLY A 298 -1.87 1.24 27.46
N GLU A 299 -3.19 1.21 27.43
CA GLU A 299 -3.99 1.26 26.19
C GLU A 299 -4.13 2.67 25.59
N LEU A 300 -3.63 3.70 26.27
CA LEU A 300 -3.65 5.07 25.76
C LEU A 300 -2.56 5.22 24.68
N GLY A 301 -2.95 5.71 23.50
CA GLY A 301 -2.04 5.92 22.39
C GLY A 301 -0.97 6.97 22.70
N THR A 302 0.28 6.68 22.34
CA THR A 302 1.36 7.67 22.34
C THR A 302 1.33 8.50 21.07
N ASN A 303 1.52 9.81 21.18
CA ASN A 303 1.69 10.69 20.03
C ASN A 303 3.07 10.49 19.40
N MET A 304 3.10 9.90 18.19
CA MET A 304 4.34 9.62 17.45
C MET A 304 5.13 10.90 17.15
N TYR A 305 4.45 12.01 16.86
CA TYR A 305 5.12 13.28 16.57
C TYR A 305 5.84 13.80 17.81
N ALA A 306 5.18 13.78 18.97
CA ALA A 306 5.84 14.18 20.21
C ALA A 306 7.02 13.28 20.57
N LEU A 307 6.91 11.97 20.34
CA LEU A 307 8.02 11.03 20.55
C LEU A 307 9.23 11.39 19.67
N ILE A 308 9.03 11.59 18.37
CA ILE A 308 10.14 11.92 17.48
C ILE A 308 10.72 13.31 17.80
N ASP A 309 9.89 14.29 18.17
CA ASP A 309 10.33 15.62 18.59
C ASP A 309 11.28 15.54 19.80
N VAL A 310 10.94 14.71 20.77
CA VAL A 310 11.79 14.49 21.94
C VAL A 310 13.07 13.74 21.55
N LEU A 311 13.02 12.78 20.63
CA LEU A 311 14.21 12.01 20.21
C LEU A 311 15.19 12.85 19.39
N CYS A 312 14.69 13.66 18.46
CA CYS A 312 15.51 14.46 17.56
C CYS A 312 15.95 15.80 18.17
N THR A 313 15.36 16.22 19.31
CA THR A 313 15.41 17.59 19.82
C THR A 313 14.73 18.54 18.82
N LYS A 314 13.98 19.56 19.30
CA LYS A 314 13.44 20.62 18.42
C LYS A 314 14.59 21.35 17.75
N LEU A 315 14.98 20.88 16.57
CA LEU A 315 16.03 21.45 15.78
C LEU A 315 15.41 22.26 14.69
N ASP A 316 15.69 23.55 14.71
CA ASP A 316 15.43 24.42 13.58
C ASP A 316 16.35 23.96 12.45
N PHE A 317 15.80 23.18 11.52
CA PHE A 317 16.53 22.60 10.40
C PHE A 317 16.74 23.61 9.28
N CYS A 318 15.73 24.44 9.03
CA CYS A 318 15.83 25.57 8.14
C CYS A 318 14.92 26.70 8.60
N THR A 319 15.24 27.93 8.16
CA THR A 319 14.33 29.05 8.27
C THR A 319 13.66 29.23 6.93
N LEU A 320 12.35 29.04 6.85
CA LEU A 320 11.59 29.41 5.66
C LEU A 320 11.34 30.91 5.73
N THR A 321 11.87 31.65 4.75
CA THR A 321 11.59 33.08 4.62
C THR A 321 10.73 33.28 3.40
N SER A 322 9.62 33.98 3.54
CA SER A 322 8.71 34.24 2.44
C SER A 322 8.55 35.74 2.23
N ARG A 323 8.59 36.19 0.97
CA ARG A 323 8.47 37.61 0.62
C ARG A 323 7.34 37.82 -0.39
N CYS A 324 6.43 38.74 -0.10
CA CYS A 324 5.39 39.12 -1.05
C CYS A 324 5.93 40.02 -2.17
N SER A 325 5.53 39.76 -3.42
CA SER A 325 5.88 40.55 -4.59
C SER A 325 5.24 41.95 -4.64
N LEU A 326 4.16 42.19 -3.90
CA LEU A 326 3.41 43.47 -3.93
C LEU A 326 3.67 44.35 -2.70
N CYS A 327 3.57 43.82 -1.49
CA CYS A 327 3.73 44.59 -0.26
C CYS A 327 5.09 44.42 0.41
N SER A 328 5.95 43.56 -0.14
CA SER A 328 7.27 43.24 0.42
C SER A 328 7.24 42.71 1.87
N SER A 329 6.07 42.34 2.40
CA SER A 329 5.97 41.72 3.72
C SER A 329 6.80 40.45 3.77
N GLN A 330 7.61 40.33 4.82
CA GLN A 330 8.46 39.16 5.05
C GLN A 330 7.90 38.35 6.22
N LEU A 331 7.68 37.05 5.99
CA LEU A 331 7.33 36.11 7.05
C LEU A 331 8.48 35.11 7.19
N GLY A 332 9.05 34.99 8.39
CA GLY A 332 10.05 33.99 8.72
C GLY A 332 9.46 32.96 9.68
N SER A 333 9.61 31.67 9.37
CA SER A 333 9.29 30.58 10.29
C SER A 333 10.44 29.59 10.33
N SER A 334 10.88 29.23 11.53
CA SER A 334 11.75 28.06 11.72
C SER A 334 10.96 26.79 11.43
N VAL A 335 11.60 25.83 10.77
CA VAL A 335 10.99 24.55 10.40
C VAL A 335 11.82 23.43 10.99
N SER A 336 11.17 22.58 11.78
CA SER A 336 11.72 21.32 12.26
C SER A 336 11.67 20.27 11.15
N PRO A 337 12.65 19.34 11.04
CA PRO A 337 12.60 18.26 10.08
C PRO A 337 11.34 17.40 10.25
N LEU A 338 10.83 17.26 11.48
CA LEU A 338 9.63 16.46 11.77
C LEU A 338 8.34 17.07 11.18
N HIS A 339 8.32 18.39 11.08
CA HIS A 339 7.18 19.20 10.65
C HIS A 339 7.26 19.56 9.16
N ILE A 340 7.90 18.72 8.34
CA ILE A 340 7.85 18.89 6.87
C ILE A 340 6.40 18.87 6.38
N SER A 341 5.49 18.16 7.05
CA SER A 341 4.04 18.23 6.83
C SER A 341 3.46 19.64 7.00
N ASP A 342 3.97 20.45 7.92
CA ASP A 342 3.56 21.85 8.10
C ASP A 342 4.02 22.73 6.93
N LEU A 343 4.99 22.26 6.12
CA LEU A 343 5.34 22.85 4.83
C LEU A 343 4.36 22.47 3.70
N MET A 344 3.56 21.40 3.89
CA MET A 344 2.72 20.80 2.86
C MET A 344 1.30 21.38 2.76
N LEU A 345 0.81 22.09 3.77
CA LEU A 345 -0.52 22.72 3.73
C LEU A 345 -0.43 24.26 3.82
N PRO A 346 -1.20 25.06 3.04
CA PRO A 346 -1.85 24.81 1.75
C PRO A 346 -1.04 25.54 0.65
N THR A 347 -0.23 24.80 -0.11
CA THR A 347 0.46 25.34 -1.31
C THR A 347 -0.01 24.70 -2.59
N ILE A 348 -1.01 23.85 -2.49
CA ILE A 348 -1.34 22.87 -3.49
C ILE A 348 -2.84 23.02 -3.75
N ASN A 349 -3.19 24.02 -4.57
CA ASN A 349 -4.24 23.86 -5.56
C ASN A 349 -3.64 23.02 -6.71
N PHE A 350 -3.18 21.78 -6.45
CA PHE A 350 -3.00 20.84 -7.54
C PHE A 350 -4.41 20.40 -7.92
N ASP A 351 -4.74 20.54 -9.21
CA ASP A 351 -5.68 19.62 -9.84
C ASP A 351 -5.37 18.23 -9.31
N TYR A 352 -6.38 17.60 -8.67
CA TYR A 352 -6.28 16.27 -8.08
C TYR A 352 -5.69 15.23 -9.06
N ASP A 353 -5.77 15.49 -10.37
CA ASP A 353 -5.23 14.68 -11.45
C ASP A 353 -3.69 14.57 -11.50
N ARG A 354 -2.92 15.50 -10.89
CA ARG A 354 -1.44 15.43 -10.86
C ARG A 354 -0.84 14.90 -9.56
N ALA A 355 -1.67 14.68 -8.55
CA ALA A 355 -1.19 14.36 -7.21
C ALA A 355 -0.34 13.08 -7.17
N GLY A 356 -0.63 12.08 -8.02
CA GLY A 356 0.11 10.80 -8.07
C GLY A 356 1.57 10.87 -8.54
N ASN A 357 2.06 12.01 -9.03
CA ASN A 357 3.41 12.15 -9.60
C ASN A 357 4.37 13.04 -8.78
N THR A 358 4.00 13.50 -7.59
CA THR A 358 4.86 14.38 -6.78
C THR A 358 5.75 13.56 -5.86
N SER A 359 7.08 13.66 -6.02
CA SER A 359 8.04 13.00 -5.13
C SER A 359 8.43 13.87 -3.93
N ILE A 360 8.99 13.26 -2.89
CA ILE A 360 9.60 14.00 -1.77
C ILE A 360 10.68 14.97 -2.28
N ALA A 361 11.47 14.58 -3.29
CA ALA A 361 12.48 15.45 -3.88
C ALA A 361 11.86 16.68 -4.56
N ASP A 362 10.69 16.54 -5.20
CA ASP A 362 9.97 17.67 -5.80
C ASP A 362 9.48 18.65 -4.75
N VAL A 363 9.01 18.15 -3.60
CA VAL A 363 8.58 18.98 -2.46
C VAL A 363 9.73 19.88 -2.00
N PHE A 364 10.92 19.32 -1.80
CA PHE A 364 12.10 20.11 -1.41
C PHE A 364 12.55 21.05 -2.54
N SER A 365 12.51 20.58 -3.79
CA SER A 365 12.92 21.38 -4.95
C SER A 365 12.04 22.61 -5.16
N LEU A 366 10.72 22.50 -4.92
CA LEU A 366 9.75 23.61 -4.94
C LEU A 366 10.02 24.70 -3.88
N ARG A 367 11.00 24.50 -3.00
CA ARG A 367 11.35 25.41 -1.90
C ARG A 367 12.79 25.92 -1.97
N THR A 368 13.54 25.51 -2.99
CA THR A 368 14.84 26.11 -3.33
C THR A 368 14.64 27.46 -4.04
N PRO A 369 15.66 28.34 -4.07
CA PRO A 369 15.57 29.63 -4.76
C PRO A 369 15.23 29.52 -6.25
N ASN A 370 15.48 28.35 -6.85
CA ASN A 370 15.27 28.04 -8.26
C ASN A 370 14.01 27.18 -8.51
N GLY A 371 13.23 26.87 -7.47
CA GLY A 371 12.04 26.03 -7.55
C GLY A 371 10.81 26.78 -8.05
N ASN A 372 9.92 26.08 -8.77
CA ASN A 372 8.64 26.61 -9.28
C ASN A 372 7.58 26.89 -8.18
N GLY A 373 7.95 26.98 -6.90
CA GLY A 373 7.03 27.11 -5.75
C GLY A 373 6.32 28.46 -5.59
N ALA A 374 6.33 29.31 -6.62
CA ALA A 374 5.95 30.73 -6.60
C ALA A 374 4.42 31.02 -6.58
N ASN A 375 3.59 30.11 -6.06
CA ASN A 375 2.13 30.23 -6.16
C ASN A 375 1.38 30.29 -4.81
N ARG A 376 2.04 30.65 -3.69
CA ARG A 376 1.30 31.05 -2.48
C ARG A 376 0.78 32.47 -2.63
N LEU A 377 -0.47 32.69 -2.22
CA LEU A 377 -1.08 34.02 -2.21
C LEU A 377 -0.82 34.69 -0.86
N CYS A 378 -0.46 35.96 -0.89
CA CYS A 378 -0.24 36.75 0.31
C CYS A 378 -1.59 37.04 0.98
N GLN A 379 -1.75 36.70 2.26
CA GLN A 379 -3.00 36.96 2.99
C GLN A 379 -3.40 38.45 2.99
N MET A 380 -2.41 39.35 3.01
CA MET A 380 -2.63 40.80 2.98
C MET A 380 -2.91 41.36 1.58
N CYS A 381 -2.56 40.63 0.52
CA CYS A 381 -2.61 41.12 -0.87
C CYS A 381 -3.34 40.17 -1.83
N TYR A 382 -4.03 39.16 -1.30
CA TYR A 382 -4.73 38.12 -2.08
C TYR A 382 -5.68 38.73 -3.10
N SER A 383 -6.50 39.71 -2.68
CA SER A 383 -7.46 40.43 -3.53
C SER A 383 -6.80 41.23 -4.67
N ARG A 384 -5.49 41.46 -4.61
CA ARG A 384 -4.70 42.18 -5.62
C ARG A 384 -3.76 41.25 -6.39
N GLY A 385 -3.88 39.93 -6.19
CA GLY A 385 -3.02 38.94 -6.85
C GLY A 385 -1.59 38.89 -6.29
N GLY A 386 -1.37 39.32 -5.04
CA GLY A 386 -0.06 39.28 -4.41
C GLY A 386 0.46 37.86 -4.25
N ARG A 387 1.60 37.57 -4.88
CA ARG A 387 2.25 36.27 -4.80
C ARG A 387 3.38 36.31 -3.78
N VAL A 388 3.62 35.18 -3.15
CA VAL A 388 4.70 35.00 -2.18
C VAL A 388 5.75 34.10 -2.82
N SER A 389 6.97 34.62 -2.94
CA SER A 389 8.13 33.81 -3.24
C SER A 389 8.69 33.29 -1.92
N ASN A 390 8.83 31.98 -1.83
CA ASN A 390 9.51 31.34 -0.71
C ASN A 390 11.00 31.29 -1.05
N PHE A 391 11.81 31.81 -0.15
CA PHE A 391 13.24 31.63 -0.13
C PHE A 391 13.56 30.88 1.15
N THR A 392 14.07 29.65 1.01
CA THR A 392 14.66 28.95 2.14
C THR A 392 16.15 29.29 2.11
N PRO A 393 16.64 30.28 2.89
CA PRO A 393 18.00 30.13 3.35
C PRO A 393 17.95 28.88 4.22
N VAL A 394 18.45 27.76 3.69
CA VAL A 394 19.02 26.77 4.58
C VAL A 394 20.11 27.57 5.30
N ALA A 395 19.78 28.07 6.49
CA ALA A 395 20.81 28.56 7.38
C ALA A 395 21.83 27.43 7.38
N SER A 396 23.08 27.76 7.07
CA SER A 396 24.20 26.85 7.13
C SER A 396 24.26 26.31 8.56
N SER A 397 23.43 25.32 8.85
CA SER A 397 23.34 24.71 10.16
C SER A 397 24.71 24.08 10.35
N PRO A 398 25.45 24.46 11.40
CA PRO A 398 26.81 23.95 11.60
C PRO A 398 26.81 22.42 11.80
N SER A 399 25.64 21.82 12.03
CA SER A 399 25.49 20.39 12.30
C SER A 399 24.29 19.80 11.53
N ARG A 400 24.60 18.97 10.54
CA ARG A 400 23.63 18.20 9.74
C ARG A 400 22.88 17.20 10.65
N PRO A 401 21.56 17.03 10.58
CA PRO A 401 20.90 15.95 11.30
C PRO A 401 21.22 14.62 10.62
N ALA A 402 21.58 13.60 11.40
CA ALA A 402 21.78 12.25 10.84
C ALA A 402 20.47 11.52 10.55
N PHE A 403 19.38 11.95 11.17
CA PHE A 403 18.04 11.42 10.94
C PHE A 403 17.09 12.55 10.58
N ILE A 404 16.33 12.33 9.53
CA ILE A 404 15.20 13.18 9.16
C ILE A 404 13.97 12.28 9.15
N TRP A 405 12.94 12.70 9.86
CA TRP A 405 11.65 12.03 9.91
C TRP A 405 10.65 12.90 9.17
N ILE A 406 9.98 12.34 8.17
CA ILE A 406 9.09 13.11 7.29
C ILE A 406 7.65 12.63 7.54
N GLY A 407 6.83 13.49 8.15
CA GLY A 407 5.39 13.26 8.27
C GLY A 407 4.68 13.44 6.92
N ILE A 408 3.95 12.44 6.46
CA ILE A 408 3.17 12.49 5.21
C ILE A 408 1.68 12.36 5.59
N HIS A 409 0.91 13.45 5.44
CA HIS A 409 -0.54 13.43 5.67
C HIS A 409 -1.30 13.48 4.35
N GLU A 410 -2.21 12.52 4.15
CA GLU A 410 -3.33 12.53 3.20
C GLU A 410 -3.03 12.81 1.70
N GLN A 411 -1.76 13.02 1.31
CA GLN A 411 -1.35 13.31 -0.06
C GLN A 411 -0.64 12.12 -0.70
N PRO A 412 -0.91 11.81 -1.99
CA PRO A 412 -0.26 10.73 -2.72
C PRO A 412 1.17 11.13 -3.13
N ILE A 413 2.07 11.24 -2.16
CA ILE A 413 3.49 11.53 -2.41
C ILE A 413 4.23 10.23 -2.69
N SER A 414 5.01 10.21 -3.78
CA SER A 414 5.93 9.10 -4.04
C SER A 414 7.18 9.23 -3.17
N VAL A 415 7.49 8.15 -2.44
CA VAL A 415 8.65 8.09 -1.56
C VAL A 415 9.80 7.44 -2.33
N SER A 416 10.80 8.22 -2.70
CA SER A 416 12.04 7.73 -3.31
C SER A 416 12.94 7.07 -2.28
N ARG A 417 13.67 6.02 -2.68
CA ARG A 417 14.69 5.38 -1.82
C ARG A 417 15.82 6.36 -1.48
N ASP A 418 16.28 7.10 -2.48
CA ASP A 418 17.33 8.10 -2.31
C ASP A 418 16.79 9.46 -2.75
N PHE A 419 17.11 10.50 -2.00
CA PHE A 419 16.72 11.87 -2.32
C PHE A 419 17.75 12.87 -1.83
N TRP A 420 17.75 14.07 -2.41
CA TRP A 420 18.70 15.12 -2.08
C TRP A 420 17.98 16.26 -1.38
N ILE A 421 18.56 16.72 -0.28
CA ILE A 421 18.19 17.98 0.35
C ILE A 421 19.41 18.89 0.28
N ASP A 422 19.29 19.98 -0.47
CA ASP A 422 20.35 20.98 -0.64
C ASP A 422 21.71 20.39 -1.09
N GLY A 423 21.65 19.47 -2.07
CA GLY A 423 22.84 18.78 -2.59
C GLY A 423 23.39 17.66 -1.70
N VAL A 424 22.81 17.42 -0.52
CA VAL A 424 23.19 16.32 0.37
C VAL A 424 22.30 15.09 0.11
N PRO A 425 22.88 13.91 -0.15
CA PRO A 425 22.11 12.69 -0.34
C PRO A 425 21.61 12.14 0.99
N TYR A 426 20.35 11.73 1.02
CA TYR A 426 19.72 10.97 2.09
C TYR A 426 19.15 9.67 1.51
N GLU A 427 19.26 8.59 2.28
CA GLU A 427 18.67 7.28 1.96
C GLU A 427 17.52 7.00 2.93
N LEU A 428 16.39 6.55 2.40
CA LEU A 428 15.24 6.09 3.14
C LEU A 428 15.55 4.75 3.82
N ARG A 429 15.64 4.78 5.16
CA ARG A 429 15.91 3.58 5.97
C ARG A 429 14.68 2.89 6.54
N GLY A 430 13.55 3.58 6.62
CA GLY A 430 12.34 2.97 7.13
C GLY A 430 11.09 3.79 6.91
N LEU A 431 9.95 3.12 7.06
CA LEU A 431 8.61 3.67 6.94
C LEU A 431 7.84 3.31 8.21
N VAL A 432 7.16 4.28 8.80
CA VAL A 432 6.23 4.07 9.91
C VAL A 432 4.82 4.28 9.37
N TYR A 433 3.96 3.27 9.55
CA TYR A 433 2.55 3.32 9.21
C TYR A 433 1.73 3.53 10.49
N GLU A 434 0.72 4.37 10.41
CA GLU A 434 -0.20 4.70 11.50
C GLU A 434 -1.64 4.30 11.13
N GLY A 435 -2.38 3.76 12.10
CA GLY A 435 -3.83 3.62 12.05
C GLY A 435 -4.41 3.32 13.43
N ASP A 436 -5.43 4.06 13.86
CA ASP A 436 -6.11 3.90 15.16
C ASP A 436 -5.15 3.83 16.38
N HIS A 437 -4.19 4.75 16.45
CA HIS A 437 -3.12 4.77 17.47
C HIS A 437 -2.24 3.52 17.52
N HIS A 438 -2.22 2.74 16.44
CA HIS A 438 -1.34 1.60 16.23
C HIS A 438 -0.29 1.89 15.17
N PHE A 439 0.96 1.53 15.47
CA PHE A 439 2.10 1.83 14.62
C PHE A 439 2.81 0.55 14.18
N VAL A 440 3.17 0.48 12.90
CA VAL A 440 3.97 -0.62 12.34
C VAL A 440 5.13 -0.03 11.54
N ALA A 441 6.32 -0.58 11.72
CA ALA A 441 7.49 -0.18 10.95
C ALA A 441 7.84 -1.17 9.84
N ARG A 442 8.32 -0.63 8.73
CA ARG A 442 9.04 -1.37 7.69
C ARG A 442 10.45 -0.83 7.60
N PHE A 443 11.42 -1.66 7.93
CA PHE A 443 12.83 -1.37 7.70
C PHE A 443 13.23 -1.68 6.25
N LEU A 444 14.08 -0.83 5.67
CA LEU A 444 14.61 -0.98 4.33
C LEU A 444 16.13 -1.19 4.41
N SER A 445 16.56 -2.34 3.90
CA SER A 445 17.94 -2.83 3.99
C SER A 445 18.85 -2.34 2.88
#